data_AF-A0A3P5WN67-F1
#
_entry.id   AF-A0A3P5WN67-F1
#
_cell.length_a   1.000
_cell.length_b   1.000
_cell.length_c   1.000
_cell.angle_alpha   90.00
_cell.angle_beta   90.00
_cell.angle_gamma   90.00
#
_symmetry.space_group_name_H-M   'P 1'
#
loop_
_entity.id
_entity.type
_entity.pdbx_description
1 polymer ?
#
loop_
_entity_poly.entity_id
_entity_poly.type
_entity_poly.pdbx_seq_one_letter_code
_entity_poly.pdbx_strand_id
1 'polypeptide(L)'
;MTQCGGYCRCCSNSELAPAEDLVPEEEATDGEKLVSLLVGSQSWVHRRVDALRLGGDGATRLQVSFEVTVPADLRLARPGHKMAVPLAFMAKKPLRKLDTSDPSGKPASILDTPVNKAYAHQFLLALAPGRVQSDTVAWPAVREALRDIVASDGGAAAAAPWRVLQTLLSRSADRGGPLTQEDEFEQSFFLGIARQMGEQFLFLMEIDAALAGTRVLLKYSLDQDAPRTDTDPTKRAIFSLVIPDFGFAASQHVEVELPQGVILERITLEERLLGDAVQRSLATDVPDRRTQRLVGHVALRPSARFASGELFVTAIPAKQGLYRFAKISILAVSLVVLAAWFVRLDVTAFIRRVDIPSPSASILLIGPALLLSWFSRATEHSLIAKIQGPLRLGLLASATVLLGFAVLAAVPVTPVVWAGAWLVLTAVQCSALLLLAYYASDFGRWIKRIKWRLKANP
;
A
#
# COMPACT_ATOMS: atom_id res chain seq x y z
N MET A 1 -52.90 7.45 -16.87
CA MET A 1 -53.91 6.95 -17.81
C MET A 1 -53.60 7.52 -19.19
N THR A 2 -52.83 6.79 -20.00
CA THR A 2 -52.62 7.15 -21.41
C THR A 2 -52.15 5.92 -22.18
N GLN A 3 -53.12 5.34 -22.89
CA GLN A 3 -53.07 4.63 -24.17
C GLN A 3 -51.93 3.65 -24.46
N CYS A 4 -52.29 2.36 -24.36
CA CYS A 4 -51.71 1.25 -25.10
C CYS A 4 -52.07 1.37 -26.59
N GLY A 5 -51.06 1.47 -27.46
CA GLY A 5 -51.20 1.35 -28.91
C GLY A 5 -50.68 -0.01 -29.37
N GLY A 6 -51.60 -0.88 -29.79
CA GLY A 6 -51.31 -2.21 -30.29
C GLY A 6 -50.76 -2.20 -31.72
N TYR A 7 -49.79 -3.09 -31.96
CA TYR A 7 -49.47 -3.60 -33.29
C TYR A 7 -49.33 -5.12 -33.20
N CYS A 8 -50.41 -5.82 -33.55
CA CYS A 8 -50.35 -7.23 -33.95
C CYS A 8 -49.72 -7.28 -35.36
N ARG A 9 -48.55 -7.90 -35.47
CA ARG A 9 -47.94 -8.25 -36.76
C ARG A 9 -47.97 -9.76 -36.94
N CYS A 10 -48.45 -10.15 -38.11
CA CYS A 10 -48.77 -11.50 -38.53
C CYS A 10 -47.63 -12.52 -38.39
N CYS A 11 -48.00 -13.71 -37.95
CA CYS A 11 -47.22 -14.94 -38.04
C CYS A 11 -46.94 -15.29 -39.50
N SER A 12 -45.70 -15.11 -39.95
CA SER A 12 -45.17 -15.83 -41.12
C SER A 12 -44.54 -17.13 -40.62
N ASN A 13 -45.08 -18.26 -41.06
CA ASN A 13 -44.51 -19.59 -40.85
C ASN A 13 -43.08 -19.62 -41.39
N SER A 14 -42.07 -19.55 -40.52
CA SER A 14 -40.71 -19.97 -40.88
C SER A 14 -40.67 -21.49 -40.80
N GLU A 15 -40.45 -22.12 -41.93
CA GLU A 15 -40.10 -23.54 -42.01
C GLU A 15 -38.99 -23.83 -41.00
N LEU A 16 -39.29 -24.72 -40.05
CA LEU A 16 -38.32 -25.25 -39.09
C LEU A 16 -37.24 -25.97 -39.90
N ALA A 17 -36.09 -25.31 -40.04
CA ALA A 17 -34.87 -25.97 -40.49
C ALA A 17 -34.65 -27.22 -39.62
N PRO A 18 -34.26 -28.36 -40.22
CA PRO A 18 -33.97 -29.57 -39.45
C PRO A 18 -32.94 -29.23 -38.37
N ALA A 19 -33.19 -29.72 -37.15
CA ALA A 19 -32.25 -29.60 -36.05
C ALA A 19 -30.92 -30.20 -36.51
N GLU A 20 -29.97 -29.34 -36.90
CA GLU A 20 -28.59 -29.74 -37.11
C GLU A 20 -28.14 -30.39 -35.80
N ASP A 21 -27.67 -31.63 -35.88
CA ASP A 21 -27.08 -32.36 -34.77
C ASP A 21 -25.96 -31.49 -34.18
N LEU A 22 -26.29 -30.78 -33.10
CA LEU A 22 -25.34 -29.97 -32.35
C LEU A 22 -24.26 -30.92 -31.83
N VAL A 23 -23.12 -30.94 -32.51
CA VAL A 23 -21.92 -31.62 -32.05
C VAL A 23 -21.68 -31.16 -30.61
N PRO A 24 -21.57 -32.08 -29.64
CA PRO A 24 -21.37 -31.69 -28.25
C PRO A 24 -20.13 -30.81 -28.18
N GLU A 25 -20.32 -29.54 -27.78
CA GLU A 25 -19.21 -28.61 -27.59
C GLU A 25 -18.22 -29.23 -26.61
N GLU A 26 -16.97 -29.38 -27.04
CA GLU A 26 -15.90 -29.91 -26.22
C GLU A 26 -15.77 -29.01 -24.98
N GLU A 27 -15.94 -29.59 -23.78
CA GLU A 27 -15.96 -28.80 -22.55
C GLU A 27 -14.58 -28.17 -22.33
N ALA A 28 -14.55 -26.84 -22.25
CA ALA A 28 -13.31 -26.09 -22.02
C ALA A 28 -12.58 -26.61 -20.77
N THR A 29 -11.27 -26.78 -20.91
CA THR A 29 -10.37 -27.19 -19.83
C THR A 29 -10.35 -26.13 -18.71
N ASP A 30 -10.00 -26.54 -17.49
CA ASP A 30 -9.84 -25.60 -16.37
C ASP A 30 -8.83 -24.48 -16.65
N GLY A 31 -7.79 -24.76 -17.44
CA GLY A 31 -6.81 -23.77 -17.90
C GLY A 31 -7.45 -22.70 -18.79
N GLU A 32 -8.24 -23.10 -19.79
CA GLU A 32 -8.94 -22.20 -20.71
C GLU A 32 -10.03 -21.40 -19.98
N LYS A 33 -10.80 -22.04 -19.09
CA LYS A 33 -11.76 -21.35 -18.22
C LYS A 33 -11.07 -20.29 -17.38
N LEU A 34 -9.89 -20.60 -16.83
CA LEU A 34 -9.12 -19.66 -16.02
C LEU A 34 -8.52 -18.52 -16.86
N VAL A 35 -8.10 -18.77 -18.11
CA VAL A 35 -7.73 -17.71 -19.06
C VAL A 35 -8.91 -16.78 -19.30
N SER A 36 -10.08 -17.31 -19.62
CA SER A 36 -11.31 -16.53 -19.85
C SER A 36 -11.71 -15.71 -18.62
N LEU A 37 -11.67 -16.31 -17.42
CA LEU A 37 -11.94 -15.60 -16.16
C LEU A 37 -10.93 -14.48 -15.90
N LEU A 38 -9.63 -14.73 -16.12
CA LEU A 38 -8.60 -13.76 -15.81
C LEU A 38 -8.51 -12.64 -16.84
N VAL A 39 -8.53 -12.94 -18.14
CA VAL A 39 -8.49 -11.92 -19.21
C VAL A 39 -9.79 -11.12 -19.22
N GLY A 40 -10.93 -11.81 -19.08
CA GLY A 40 -12.26 -11.21 -19.05
C GLY A 40 -12.68 -10.63 -17.69
N SER A 41 -11.77 -10.49 -16.71
CA SER A 41 -12.19 -10.21 -15.33
C SER A 41 -13.01 -8.94 -15.14
N GLN A 42 -12.80 -7.92 -15.97
CA GLN A 42 -13.58 -6.68 -15.90
C GLN A 42 -15.06 -6.86 -16.27
N SER A 43 -15.46 -7.95 -16.92
CA SER A 43 -16.88 -8.21 -17.24
C SER A 43 -17.65 -8.81 -16.06
N TRP A 44 -16.96 -9.48 -15.13
CA TRP A 44 -17.59 -10.21 -14.03
C TRP A 44 -17.15 -9.73 -12.64
N VAL A 45 -16.05 -9.00 -12.53
CA VAL A 45 -15.62 -8.31 -11.30
C VAL A 45 -16.04 -6.84 -11.39
N HIS A 46 -17.21 -6.54 -10.84
CA HIS A 46 -17.84 -5.22 -10.95
C HIS A 46 -17.09 -4.15 -10.19
N ARG A 47 -16.63 -4.49 -8.97
CA ARG A 47 -15.99 -3.55 -8.06
C ARG A 47 -14.95 -4.25 -7.21
N ARG A 48 -13.79 -3.63 -7.07
CA ARG A 48 -12.76 -4.00 -6.09
C ARG A 48 -12.49 -2.82 -5.17
N VAL A 49 -12.40 -3.10 -3.87
CA VAL A 49 -12.06 -2.12 -2.84
C VAL A 49 -10.83 -2.62 -2.09
N ASP A 50 -9.70 -1.95 -2.27
CA ASP A 50 -8.48 -2.18 -1.50
C ASP A 50 -8.42 -1.16 -0.34
N ALA A 51 -8.61 -1.61 0.90
CA ALA A 51 -8.55 -0.77 2.09
C ALA A 51 -7.28 -1.08 2.90
N LEU A 52 -6.34 -0.14 2.94
CA LEU A 52 -5.12 -0.22 3.75
C LEU A 52 -5.33 0.50 5.09
N ARG A 53 -5.26 -0.25 6.18
CA ARG A 53 -5.38 0.28 7.54
C ARG A 53 -4.03 0.24 8.24
N LEU A 54 -3.53 1.41 8.60
CA LEU A 54 -2.30 1.56 9.36
C LEU A 54 -2.70 1.69 10.85
N GLY A 55 -2.56 0.59 11.58
CA GLY A 55 -2.96 0.48 12.99
C GLY A 55 -2.05 1.28 13.92
N GLY A 56 -2.61 1.77 15.03
CA GLY A 56 -1.85 2.45 16.07
C GLY A 56 -0.89 1.55 16.84
N ASP A 57 -1.14 0.24 16.82
CA ASP A 57 -0.31 -0.83 17.41
C ASP A 57 0.97 -1.14 16.60
N GLY A 58 1.08 -0.55 15.42
CA GLY A 58 2.18 -0.78 14.48
C GLY A 58 1.88 -1.82 13.41
N ALA A 59 0.72 -2.47 13.43
CA ALA A 59 0.31 -3.37 12.37
C ALA A 59 -0.17 -2.58 11.14
N THR A 60 0.10 -3.10 9.95
CA THR A 60 -0.54 -2.63 8.71
C THR A 60 -1.41 -3.76 8.19
N ARG A 61 -2.69 -3.50 7.96
CA ARG A 61 -3.64 -4.52 7.50
C ARG A 61 -4.26 -4.10 6.18
N LEU A 62 -4.11 -4.95 5.17
CA LEU A 62 -4.81 -4.83 3.90
C LEU A 62 -6.12 -5.59 4.00
N GLN A 63 -7.23 -4.97 3.63
CA GLN A 63 -8.54 -5.59 3.46
C GLN A 63 -8.98 -5.38 2.02
N VAL A 64 -9.33 -6.46 1.32
CA VAL A 64 -9.80 -6.40 -0.05
C VAL A 64 -11.20 -6.97 -0.14
N SER A 65 -12.10 -6.24 -0.78
CA SER A 65 -13.46 -6.69 -1.07
C SER A 65 -13.70 -6.70 -2.57
N PHE A 66 -14.30 -7.78 -3.07
CA PHE A 66 -14.66 -7.97 -4.48
C PHE A 66 -16.16 -8.16 -4.59
N GLU A 67 -16.78 -7.36 -5.44
CA GLU A 67 -18.14 -7.55 -5.88
C GLU A 67 -18.12 -8.24 -7.25
N VAL A 68 -18.59 -9.48 -7.31
CA VAL A 68 -18.38 -10.38 -8.46
C VAL A 68 -19.65 -11.08 -8.91
N THR A 69 -19.72 -11.47 -10.18
CA THR A 69 -20.74 -12.37 -10.76
C THR A 69 -20.07 -13.40 -11.65
N VAL A 70 -19.57 -14.48 -11.06
CA VAL A 70 -18.80 -15.51 -11.78
C VAL A 70 -19.68 -16.20 -12.83
N PRO A 71 -19.32 -16.23 -14.13
CA PRO A 71 -20.09 -16.91 -15.16
C PRO A 71 -20.22 -18.42 -14.88
N ALA A 72 -21.41 -18.99 -15.08
CA ALA A 72 -21.71 -20.38 -14.70
C ALA A 72 -20.99 -21.42 -15.58
N ASP A 73 -20.79 -21.09 -16.85
CA ASP A 73 -20.05 -21.84 -17.86
C ASP A 73 -18.53 -21.86 -17.59
N LEU A 74 -18.00 -20.82 -16.93
CA LEU A 74 -16.59 -20.70 -16.58
C LEU A 74 -16.25 -21.19 -15.17
N ARG A 75 -17.16 -21.91 -14.51
CA ARG A 75 -16.92 -22.43 -13.16
C ARG A 75 -15.72 -23.38 -13.11
N LEU A 76 -14.82 -23.15 -12.16
CA LEU A 76 -13.74 -24.09 -11.84
C LEU A 76 -14.24 -25.06 -10.76
N ALA A 77 -14.75 -26.21 -11.18
CA ALA A 77 -15.45 -27.15 -10.31
C ALA A 77 -14.53 -27.74 -9.22
N ARG A 78 -15.03 -27.83 -7.99
CA ARG A 78 -14.32 -28.39 -6.83
C ARG A 78 -15.18 -29.45 -6.12
N PRO A 79 -14.56 -30.41 -5.41
CA PRO A 79 -15.30 -31.40 -4.63
C PRO A 79 -16.28 -30.76 -3.64
N GLY A 80 -17.43 -31.41 -3.43
CA GLY A 80 -18.42 -30.97 -2.44
C GLY A 80 -19.26 -29.75 -2.85
N HIS A 81 -19.66 -29.67 -4.12
CA HIS A 81 -20.47 -28.56 -4.67
C HIS A 81 -19.83 -27.18 -4.51
N LYS A 82 -18.50 -27.12 -4.56
CA LYS A 82 -17.75 -25.87 -4.50
C LYS A 82 -17.24 -25.47 -5.88
N MET A 83 -16.86 -24.20 -6.02
CA MET A 83 -16.09 -23.70 -7.14
C MET A 83 -14.94 -22.83 -6.65
N ALA A 84 -13.83 -22.83 -7.40
CA ALA A 84 -12.71 -21.92 -7.16
C ALA A 84 -12.90 -20.62 -7.95
N VAL A 85 -12.68 -19.48 -7.29
CA VAL A 85 -12.80 -18.14 -7.89
C VAL A 85 -11.44 -17.44 -7.84
N PRO A 86 -10.85 -17.07 -8.98
CA PRO A 86 -9.59 -16.33 -9.00
C PRO A 86 -9.85 -14.88 -8.62
N LEU A 87 -9.20 -14.35 -7.59
CA LEU A 87 -9.48 -12.99 -7.09
C LEU A 87 -8.33 -12.01 -7.27
N ALA A 88 -7.09 -12.46 -7.18
CA ALA A 88 -5.93 -11.57 -7.25
C ALA A 88 -4.64 -12.34 -7.56
N PHE A 89 -3.59 -11.63 -7.93
CA PHE A 89 -2.23 -12.12 -7.89
C PHE A 89 -1.57 -11.59 -6.62
N MET A 90 -1.04 -12.49 -5.80
CA MET A 90 -0.42 -12.15 -4.52
C MET A 90 1.07 -12.47 -4.55
N ALA A 91 1.89 -11.60 -3.96
CA ALA A 91 3.33 -11.85 -3.85
C ALA A 91 3.59 -13.19 -3.13
N LYS A 92 4.55 -13.98 -3.62
CA LYS A 92 4.99 -15.23 -2.98
C LYS A 92 5.79 -14.93 -1.72
N LYS A 93 5.07 -14.65 -0.63
CA LYS A 93 5.61 -14.38 0.70
C LYS A 93 4.71 -15.04 1.75
N PRO A 94 5.23 -15.34 2.95
CA PRO A 94 4.38 -15.82 4.05
C PRO A 94 3.23 -14.85 4.31
N LEU A 95 2.00 -15.37 4.24
CA LEU A 95 0.80 -14.61 4.55
C LEU A 95 0.58 -14.59 6.05
N ARG A 96 0.41 -13.40 6.65
CA ARG A 96 0.22 -13.24 8.10
C ARG A 96 -1.21 -12.83 8.38
N LYS A 97 -1.86 -13.51 9.33
CA LYS A 97 -3.27 -13.27 9.73
C LYS A 97 -4.20 -13.12 8.52
N LEU A 98 -4.09 -14.06 7.59
CA LEU A 98 -4.96 -14.12 6.43
C LEU A 98 -6.35 -14.57 6.90
N ASP A 99 -7.34 -13.73 6.66
CA ASP A 99 -8.74 -14.02 6.89
C ASP A 99 -9.51 -13.85 5.58
N THR A 100 -10.46 -14.72 5.34
CA THR A 100 -11.33 -14.71 4.15
C THR A 100 -12.79 -14.74 4.60
N SER A 101 -13.69 -14.22 3.78
CA SER A 101 -15.11 -14.29 4.06
C SER A 101 -15.91 -14.47 2.78
N ASP A 102 -16.85 -15.41 2.84
CA ASP A 102 -17.85 -15.67 1.82
C ASP A 102 -18.99 -14.63 1.88
N PRO A 103 -19.99 -14.72 0.98
CA PRO A 103 -21.11 -13.76 0.96
C PRO A 103 -22.01 -13.84 2.20
N SER A 104 -21.99 -14.94 2.95
CA SER A 104 -22.70 -15.09 4.21
C SER A 104 -21.92 -14.54 5.41
N GLY A 105 -20.70 -14.04 5.18
CA GLY A 105 -19.78 -13.56 6.22
C GLY A 105 -19.04 -14.68 6.95
N LYS A 106 -19.16 -15.93 6.50
CA LYS A 106 -18.43 -17.07 7.09
C LYS A 106 -17.04 -17.18 6.48
N PRO A 107 -16.05 -17.75 7.21
CA PRO A 107 -14.74 -18.03 6.65
C PRO A 107 -14.82 -18.89 5.38
N ALA A 108 -14.16 -18.44 4.31
CA ALA A 108 -14.09 -19.17 3.04
C ALA A 108 -12.77 -19.93 2.92
N SER A 109 -12.78 -21.16 2.42
CA SER A 109 -11.54 -21.90 2.18
C SER A 109 -10.76 -21.27 1.02
N ILE A 110 -9.44 -21.36 1.07
CA ILE A 110 -8.55 -21.05 -0.05
C ILE A 110 -7.93 -22.34 -0.54
N LEU A 111 -7.54 -22.39 -1.81
CA LEU A 111 -6.84 -23.57 -2.33
C LEU A 111 -5.48 -23.76 -1.65
N ASP A 112 -5.14 -25.02 -1.40
CA ASP A 112 -3.82 -25.39 -0.93
C ASP A 112 -2.75 -25.14 -2.01
N THR A 113 -1.48 -25.14 -1.60
CA THR A 113 -0.37 -24.85 -2.50
C THR A 113 -0.30 -25.83 -3.70
N PRO A 114 -0.41 -27.16 -3.52
CA PRO A 114 -0.33 -28.09 -4.67
C PRO A 114 -1.43 -27.88 -5.70
N VAL A 115 -2.68 -27.72 -5.27
CA VAL A 115 -3.81 -27.51 -6.19
C VAL A 115 -3.70 -26.14 -6.84
N ASN A 116 -3.32 -25.10 -6.09
CA ASN A 116 -3.11 -23.77 -6.64
C ASN A 116 -2.03 -23.76 -7.74
N LYS A 117 -0.90 -24.44 -7.50
CA LYS A 117 0.17 -24.59 -8.49
C LYS A 117 -0.30 -25.35 -9.74
N ALA A 118 -1.16 -26.36 -9.59
CA ALA A 118 -1.72 -27.08 -10.73
C ALA A 118 -2.60 -26.16 -11.60
N TYR A 119 -3.50 -25.36 -11.00
CA TYR A 119 -4.31 -24.37 -11.73
C TYR A 119 -3.46 -23.30 -12.42
N ALA A 120 -2.47 -22.74 -11.72
CA ALA A 120 -1.59 -21.74 -12.29
C ALA A 120 -0.75 -22.30 -13.45
N HIS A 121 -0.33 -23.56 -13.38
CA HIS A 121 0.36 -24.23 -14.48
C HIS A 121 -0.57 -24.44 -15.68
N GLN A 122 -1.77 -24.99 -15.48
CA GLN A 122 -2.77 -25.17 -16.55
C GLN A 122 -3.15 -23.85 -17.21
N PHE A 123 -3.29 -22.77 -16.42
CA PHE A 123 -3.50 -21.42 -16.93
C PHE A 123 -2.37 -20.98 -17.86
N LEU A 124 -1.10 -21.12 -17.45
CA LEU A 124 0.02 -20.75 -18.30
C LEU A 124 0.14 -21.64 -19.54
N LEU A 125 -0.25 -22.92 -19.46
CA LEU A 125 -0.30 -23.79 -20.63
C LEU A 125 -1.34 -23.33 -21.63
N ALA A 126 -2.56 -23.03 -21.18
CA ALA A 126 -3.63 -22.52 -22.03
C ALA A 126 -3.32 -21.14 -22.63
N LEU A 127 -2.55 -20.31 -21.91
CA LEU A 127 -2.14 -18.98 -22.37
C LEU A 127 -0.95 -18.99 -23.35
N ALA A 128 -0.22 -20.11 -23.47
CA ALA A 128 0.97 -20.17 -24.32
C ALA A 128 0.59 -19.92 -25.80
N PRO A 129 1.39 -19.17 -26.58
CA PRO A 129 1.07 -18.91 -27.99
C PRO A 129 0.90 -20.21 -28.79
N GLY A 130 -0.10 -20.28 -29.67
CA GLY A 130 -0.43 -21.51 -30.40
C GLY A 130 0.74 -22.08 -31.21
N ARG A 131 1.59 -21.19 -31.74
CA ARG A 131 2.84 -21.55 -32.42
C ARG A 131 3.84 -22.27 -31.51
N VAL A 132 3.96 -21.85 -30.26
CA VAL A 132 4.82 -22.50 -29.25
C VAL A 132 4.25 -23.86 -28.87
N GLN A 133 2.93 -23.97 -28.73
CA GLN A 133 2.26 -25.24 -28.46
C GLN A 133 2.43 -26.25 -29.60
N SER A 134 2.48 -25.75 -30.85
CA SER A 134 2.66 -26.57 -32.05
C SER A 134 4.11 -27.03 -32.27
N ASP A 135 5.09 -26.41 -31.61
CA ASP A 135 6.51 -26.80 -31.69
C ASP A 135 6.77 -28.04 -30.82
N THR A 136 6.65 -29.22 -31.42
CA THR A 136 6.82 -30.51 -30.74
C THR A 136 8.19 -30.70 -30.08
N VAL A 137 9.21 -29.93 -30.49
CA VAL A 137 10.58 -30.02 -29.95
C VAL A 137 10.73 -29.12 -28.72
N ALA A 138 10.29 -27.87 -28.77
CA ALA A 138 10.38 -26.96 -27.62
C ALA A 138 9.29 -27.20 -26.57
N TRP A 139 8.09 -27.59 -26.98
CA TRP A 139 6.93 -27.59 -26.11
C TRP A 139 7.12 -28.39 -24.81
N PRO A 140 7.70 -29.61 -24.81
CA PRO A 140 7.95 -30.35 -23.57
C PRO A 140 8.84 -29.58 -22.58
N ALA A 141 9.88 -28.91 -23.07
CA ALA A 141 10.77 -28.11 -22.24
C ALA A 141 10.11 -26.80 -21.76
N VAL A 142 9.25 -26.19 -22.58
CA VAL A 142 8.45 -25.03 -22.19
C VAL A 142 7.48 -25.40 -21.07
N ARG A 143 6.77 -26.51 -21.19
CA ARG A 143 5.86 -27.01 -20.15
C ARG A 143 6.56 -27.19 -18.80
N GLU A 144 7.78 -27.72 -18.83
CA GLU A 144 8.61 -27.92 -17.65
C GLU A 144 9.05 -26.58 -17.05
N ALA A 145 9.56 -25.66 -17.87
CA ALA A 145 9.94 -24.33 -17.41
C ALA A 145 8.76 -23.57 -16.76
N LEU A 146 7.54 -23.69 -17.32
CA LEU A 146 6.34 -23.10 -16.73
C LEU A 146 5.97 -23.73 -15.39
N ARG A 147 6.13 -25.05 -15.25
CA ARG A 147 5.94 -25.74 -13.97
C ARG A 147 6.91 -25.21 -12.92
N ASP A 148 8.18 -25.04 -13.29
CA ASP A 148 9.22 -24.54 -12.39
C ASP A 148 9.00 -23.06 -12.00
N ILE A 149 8.55 -22.23 -12.95
CA ILE A 149 8.16 -20.83 -12.68
C ILE A 149 7.08 -20.78 -11.60
N VAL A 150 5.99 -21.54 -11.78
CA VAL A 150 4.87 -21.58 -10.83
C VAL A 150 5.32 -22.18 -9.49
N ALA A 151 6.18 -23.19 -9.52
CA ALA A 151 6.67 -23.86 -8.31
C ALA A 151 7.65 -23.02 -7.48
N SER A 152 8.33 -22.04 -8.08
CA SER A 152 9.32 -21.18 -7.41
C SER A 152 8.73 -20.36 -6.25
N ASP A 153 9.56 -19.99 -5.28
CA ASP A 153 9.20 -19.13 -4.14
C ASP A 153 9.28 -17.62 -4.46
N GLY A 154 9.44 -17.27 -5.75
CA GLY A 154 9.59 -15.88 -6.20
C GLY A 154 11.01 -15.31 -6.10
N GLY A 155 11.15 -14.02 -6.41
CA GLY A 155 12.43 -13.30 -6.36
C GLY A 155 13.52 -13.96 -7.23
N ALA A 156 14.71 -14.15 -6.65
CA ALA A 156 15.85 -14.74 -7.36
C ALA A 156 15.60 -16.20 -7.81
N ALA A 157 14.76 -16.95 -7.09
CA ALA A 157 14.46 -18.35 -7.43
C ALA A 157 13.67 -18.47 -8.73
N ALA A 158 12.80 -17.49 -9.03
CA ALA A 158 12.03 -17.46 -10.28
C ALA A 158 12.89 -17.04 -11.50
N ALA A 159 14.04 -16.38 -11.28
CA ALA A 159 14.83 -15.79 -12.35
C ALA A 159 15.54 -16.83 -13.24
N ALA A 160 15.84 -18.03 -12.73
CA ALA A 160 16.45 -19.09 -13.53
C ALA A 160 15.43 -19.77 -14.48
N PRO A 161 14.28 -20.31 -13.99
CA PRO A 161 13.22 -20.83 -14.84
C PRO A 161 12.72 -19.82 -15.88
N TRP A 162 12.62 -18.55 -15.49
CA TRP A 162 12.26 -17.46 -16.38
C TRP A 162 13.21 -17.29 -17.58
N ARG A 163 14.52 -17.26 -17.33
CA ARG A 163 15.53 -17.15 -18.41
C ARG A 163 15.53 -18.38 -19.32
N VAL A 164 15.26 -19.56 -18.76
CA VAL A 164 15.10 -20.80 -19.53
C VAL A 164 13.90 -20.66 -20.47
N LEU A 165 12.75 -20.23 -19.97
CA LEU A 165 11.55 -19.98 -20.78
C LEU A 165 11.84 -19.00 -21.92
N GLN A 166 12.45 -17.84 -21.63
CA GLN A 166 12.81 -16.86 -22.67
C GLN A 166 13.68 -17.47 -23.77
N THR A 167 14.71 -18.25 -23.38
CA THR A 167 15.61 -18.91 -24.34
C THR A 167 14.87 -19.94 -25.19
N LEU A 168 13.96 -20.70 -24.60
CA LEU A 168 13.16 -21.70 -25.32
C LEU A 168 12.22 -21.04 -26.34
N LEU A 169 11.58 -19.93 -25.97
CA LEU A 169 10.71 -19.18 -26.88
C LEU A 169 11.50 -18.57 -28.05
N SER A 170 12.67 -17.97 -27.80
CA SER A 170 13.53 -17.47 -28.87
C SER A 170 13.94 -18.58 -29.84
N ARG A 171 14.32 -19.76 -29.34
CA ARG A 171 14.66 -20.91 -30.19
C ARG A 171 13.47 -21.45 -30.99
N SER A 172 12.26 -21.37 -30.44
CA SER A 172 11.03 -21.75 -31.14
C SER A 172 10.70 -20.75 -32.26
N ALA A 173 10.90 -19.46 -32.00
CA ALA A 173 10.79 -18.41 -33.01
C ALA A 173 11.79 -18.65 -34.15
N ASP A 174 13.06 -18.91 -33.86
CA ASP A 174 14.10 -19.18 -34.87
C ASP A 174 13.75 -20.36 -35.81
N ARG A 175 13.08 -21.39 -35.29
CA ARG A 175 12.66 -22.56 -36.10
C ARG A 175 11.44 -22.29 -36.97
N GLY A 176 10.48 -21.50 -36.50
CA GLY A 176 9.24 -21.23 -37.22
C GLY A 176 9.30 -20.03 -38.19
N GLY A 177 10.44 -19.35 -38.31
CA GLY A 177 10.60 -18.15 -39.14
C GLY A 177 10.29 -16.84 -38.40
N PRO A 178 10.26 -15.68 -39.09
CA PRO A 178 9.96 -14.40 -38.45
C PRO A 178 8.59 -14.42 -37.75
N LEU A 179 8.50 -13.72 -36.61
CA LEU A 179 7.22 -13.53 -35.91
C LEU A 179 6.42 -12.45 -36.63
N THR A 180 5.10 -12.63 -36.72
CA THR A 180 4.21 -11.53 -37.10
C THR A 180 4.09 -10.54 -35.93
N GLN A 181 3.58 -9.33 -36.19
CA GLN A 181 3.34 -8.35 -35.12
C GLN A 181 2.37 -8.89 -34.05
N GLU A 182 1.40 -9.71 -34.46
CA GLU A 182 0.47 -10.39 -33.55
C GLU A 182 1.18 -11.45 -32.70
N ASP A 183 2.01 -12.31 -33.32
CA ASP A 183 2.82 -13.29 -32.60
C ASP A 183 3.76 -12.61 -31.58
N GLU A 184 4.39 -11.50 -31.96
CA GLU A 184 5.26 -10.72 -31.07
C GLU A 184 4.50 -10.17 -29.87
N PHE A 185 3.27 -9.69 -30.09
CA PHE A 185 2.40 -9.20 -29.03
C PHE A 185 1.97 -10.34 -28.09
N GLU A 186 1.45 -11.45 -28.63
CA GLU A 186 1.04 -12.63 -27.85
C GLU A 186 2.20 -13.18 -27.03
N GLN A 187 3.38 -13.34 -27.64
CA GLN A 187 4.56 -13.84 -26.95
C GLN A 187 5.01 -12.89 -25.84
N SER A 188 5.02 -11.58 -26.10
CA SER A 188 5.40 -10.57 -25.10
C SER A 188 4.41 -10.53 -23.94
N PHE A 189 3.12 -10.64 -24.24
CA PHE A 189 2.05 -10.70 -23.26
C PHE A 189 2.16 -11.96 -22.39
N PHE A 190 2.28 -13.13 -23.02
CA PHE A 190 2.50 -14.41 -22.34
C PHE A 190 3.73 -14.37 -21.43
N LEU A 191 4.85 -13.85 -21.94
CA LEU A 191 6.07 -13.65 -21.16
C LEU A 191 5.83 -12.74 -19.95
N GLY A 192 5.10 -11.63 -20.11
CA GLY A 192 4.72 -10.77 -18.99
C GLY A 192 3.96 -11.52 -17.89
N ILE A 193 2.96 -12.31 -18.26
CA ILE A 193 2.16 -13.09 -17.32
C ILE A 193 2.96 -14.23 -16.67
N ALA A 194 3.79 -14.94 -17.44
CA ALA A 194 4.65 -16.00 -16.91
C ALA A 194 5.66 -15.45 -15.89
N ARG A 195 6.25 -14.28 -16.17
CA ARG A 195 7.11 -13.58 -15.21
C ARG A 195 6.34 -13.21 -13.94
N GLN A 196 5.14 -12.65 -14.08
CA GLN A 196 4.27 -12.32 -12.95
C GLN A 196 3.96 -13.55 -12.09
N MET A 197 3.64 -14.70 -12.69
CA MET A 197 3.41 -15.97 -11.99
C MET A 197 4.68 -16.58 -11.35
N GLY A 198 5.87 -16.13 -11.78
CA GLY A 198 7.12 -16.42 -11.08
C GLY A 198 7.20 -15.68 -9.75
N GLU A 199 6.83 -14.40 -9.73
CA GLU A 199 6.93 -13.51 -8.57
C GLU A 199 5.70 -13.55 -7.63
N GLN A 200 4.55 -13.94 -8.18
CA GLN A 200 3.24 -13.93 -7.55
C GLN A 200 2.54 -15.28 -7.75
N PHE A 201 1.59 -15.61 -6.87
CA PHE A 201 0.71 -16.76 -7.04
C PHE A 201 -0.73 -16.28 -7.24
N LEU A 202 -1.53 -17.09 -7.91
CA LEU A 202 -2.94 -16.80 -8.15
C LEU A 202 -3.75 -17.07 -6.88
N PHE A 203 -4.38 -16.07 -6.27
CA PHE A 203 -5.22 -16.26 -5.09
C PHE A 203 -6.61 -16.78 -5.50
N LEU A 204 -6.88 -18.05 -5.18
CA LEU A 204 -8.12 -18.77 -5.49
C LEU A 204 -8.89 -19.05 -4.20
N MET A 205 -10.12 -18.53 -4.12
CA MET A 205 -11.05 -18.75 -3.00
C MET A 205 -12.11 -19.78 -3.40
N GLU A 206 -12.40 -20.74 -2.52
CA GLU A 206 -13.47 -21.71 -2.71
C GLU A 206 -14.79 -21.19 -2.13
N ILE A 207 -15.85 -21.18 -2.95
CA ILE A 207 -17.21 -20.82 -2.56
C ILE A 207 -18.23 -21.85 -3.07
N ASP A 208 -19.47 -21.77 -2.61
CA ASP A 208 -20.56 -22.64 -3.08
C ASP A 208 -20.81 -22.43 -4.59
N ALA A 209 -20.83 -23.52 -5.36
CA ALA A 209 -21.06 -23.51 -6.80
C ALA A 209 -22.46 -23.00 -7.17
N ALA A 210 -23.44 -23.07 -6.26
CA ALA A 210 -24.77 -22.51 -6.46
C ALA A 210 -24.77 -20.97 -6.57
N LEU A 211 -23.67 -20.31 -6.18
CA LEU A 211 -23.51 -18.86 -6.31
C LEU A 211 -23.03 -18.43 -7.70
N ALA A 212 -22.72 -19.37 -8.60
CA ALA A 212 -22.39 -19.05 -9.98
C ALA A 212 -23.55 -18.29 -10.66
N GLY A 213 -23.24 -17.27 -11.46
CA GLY A 213 -24.20 -16.37 -12.09
C GLY A 213 -24.87 -15.38 -11.13
N THR A 214 -24.61 -15.47 -9.81
CA THR A 214 -25.17 -14.56 -8.81
C THR A 214 -24.16 -13.47 -8.44
N ARG A 215 -24.66 -12.24 -8.22
CA ARG A 215 -23.82 -11.13 -7.72
C ARG A 215 -23.56 -11.29 -6.24
N VAL A 216 -22.30 -11.44 -5.86
CA VAL A 216 -21.87 -11.72 -4.49
C VAL A 216 -20.68 -10.86 -4.06
N LEU A 217 -20.48 -10.75 -2.74
CA LEU A 217 -19.37 -10.03 -2.13
C LEU A 217 -18.40 -11.01 -1.49
N LEU A 218 -17.15 -11.01 -1.94
CA LEU A 218 -16.06 -11.83 -1.40
C LEU A 218 -15.04 -10.93 -0.74
N LYS A 219 -14.47 -11.35 0.39
CA LYS A 219 -13.50 -10.55 1.14
C LYS A 219 -12.29 -11.35 1.54
N TYR A 220 -11.13 -10.72 1.55
CA TYR A 220 -9.99 -11.20 2.29
C TYR A 220 -9.29 -10.06 3.02
N SER A 221 -8.52 -10.39 4.04
CA SER A 221 -7.63 -9.44 4.71
C SER A 221 -6.37 -10.12 5.18
N LEU A 222 -5.26 -9.38 5.23
CA LEU A 222 -3.98 -9.88 5.71
C LEU A 222 -3.13 -8.76 6.31
N ASP A 223 -2.22 -9.14 7.20
CA ASP A 223 -1.21 -8.23 7.72
C ASP A 223 -0.07 -8.07 6.69
N GLN A 224 0.29 -6.83 6.38
CA GLN A 224 1.37 -6.47 5.47
C GLN A 224 2.48 -5.72 6.23
N ASP A 225 3.65 -5.62 5.60
CA ASP A 225 4.70 -4.75 6.11
C ASP A 225 4.28 -3.29 5.97
N ALA A 226 4.70 -2.45 6.91
CA ALA A 226 4.46 -1.02 6.84
C ALA A 226 5.04 -0.46 5.52
N PRO A 227 4.31 0.44 4.83
CA PRO A 227 4.78 1.00 3.58
C PRO A 227 6.07 1.79 3.81
N ARG A 228 7.01 1.65 2.87
CA ARG A 228 8.26 2.39 2.91
C ARG A 228 7.98 3.86 2.62
N THR A 229 8.65 4.74 3.35
CA THR A 229 8.48 6.19 3.22
C THR A 229 9.73 6.79 2.61
N ASP A 230 9.59 7.46 1.46
CA ASP A 230 10.73 7.92 0.65
C ASP A 230 11.33 9.25 1.13
N THR A 231 10.69 9.92 2.08
CA THR A 231 11.10 11.25 2.51
C THR A 231 12.02 11.22 3.74
N ASP A 232 12.99 12.15 3.77
CA ASP A 232 13.72 12.55 4.97
C ASP A 232 12.77 12.86 6.15
N PRO A 233 13.25 12.84 7.41
CA PRO A 233 12.47 13.16 8.59
C PRO A 233 11.98 14.61 8.59
N THR A 234 10.89 14.84 7.86
CA THR A 234 10.17 16.10 7.77
C THR A 234 8.77 15.91 8.35
N LYS A 235 8.02 17.01 8.50
CA LYS A 235 6.60 16.93 8.89
C LYS A 235 5.71 16.21 7.87
N ARG A 236 6.22 15.85 6.69
CA ARG A 236 5.48 15.10 5.66
C ARG A 236 6.13 13.76 5.41
N ALA A 237 5.37 12.70 5.62
CA ALA A 237 5.71 11.40 5.08
C ALA A 237 4.97 11.20 3.77
N ILE A 238 5.72 10.79 2.76
CA ILE A 238 5.15 10.27 1.52
C ILE A 238 5.53 8.80 1.46
N PHE A 239 4.56 7.95 1.21
CA PHE A 239 4.78 6.55 0.86
C PHE A 239 3.98 6.21 -0.39
N SER A 240 4.48 5.24 -1.14
CA SER A 240 3.73 4.66 -2.25
C SER A 240 3.37 3.19 -2.00
N LEU A 241 2.27 2.76 -2.61
CA LEU A 241 1.80 1.39 -2.63
C LEU A 241 1.54 0.98 -4.07
N VAL A 242 2.14 -0.13 -4.50
CA VAL A 242 1.86 -0.74 -5.79
C VAL A 242 0.64 -1.65 -5.67
N ILE A 243 -0.32 -1.46 -6.57
CA ILE A 243 -1.52 -2.28 -6.72
C ILE A 243 -1.33 -3.08 -8.02
N PRO A 244 -0.78 -4.32 -7.95
CA PRO A 244 -0.36 -5.04 -9.14
C PRO A 244 -1.53 -5.32 -10.11
N ASP A 245 -2.70 -5.68 -9.58
CA ASP A 245 -3.87 -6.01 -10.40
C ASP A 245 -4.93 -4.90 -10.36
N PHE A 246 -4.49 -3.66 -10.53
CA PHE A 246 -5.37 -2.49 -10.57
C PHE A 246 -6.47 -2.64 -11.64
N GLY A 247 -6.13 -3.22 -12.78
CA GLY A 247 -7.06 -3.50 -13.87
C GLY A 247 -8.02 -4.68 -13.68
N PHE A 248 -7.99 -5.39 -12.54
CA PHE A 248 -8.77 -6.62 -12.35
C PHE A 248 -10.28 -6.41 -12.34
N ALA A 249 -10.76 -5.25 -11.88
CA ALA A 249 -12.17 -4.94 -11.76
C ALA A 249 -12.60 -3.83 -12.72
N ALA A 250 -13.88 -3.79 -13.07
CA ALA A 250 -14.45 -2.68 -13.86
C ALA A 250 -14.33 -1.33 -13.13
N SER A 251 -14.36 -1.35 -11.79
CA SER A 251 -14.15 -0.17 -10.95
C SER A 251 -13.24 -0.49 -9.76
N GLN A 252 -12.15 0.27 -9.63
CA GLN A 252 -11.21 0.13 -8.54
C GLN A 252 -11.39 1.25 -7.52
N HIS A 253 -11.50 0.90 -6.24
CA HIS A 253 -11.52 1.82 -5.11
C HIS A 253 -10.34 1.52 -4.21
N VAL A 254 -9.71 2.58 -3.70
CA VAL A 254 -8.62 2.46 -2.76
C VAL A 254 -8.90 3.36 -1.57
N GLU A 255 -8.86 2.78 -0.38
CA GLU A 255 -9.04 3.45 0.88
C GLU A 255 -7.77 3.35 1.71
N VAL A 256 -7.36 4.44 2.35
CA VAL A 256 -6.21 4.43 3.26
C VAL A 256 -6.62 5.09 4.56
N GLU A 257 -6.57 4.32 5.63
CA GLU A 257 -6.77 4.78 7.00
C GLU A 257 -5.41 4.94 7.69
N LEU A 258 -5.07 6.18 8.03
CA LEU A 258 -3.84 6.52 8.73
C LEU A 258 -3.99 6.32 10.25
N PRO A 259 -2.89 6.02 10.98
CA PRO A 259 -2.97 5.81 12.42
C PRO A 259 -3.21 7.14 13.15
N GLN A 260 -3.67 7.08 14.40
CA GLN A 260 -3.95 8.28 15.18
C GLN A 260 -2.70 9.16 15.37
N GLY A 261 -2.88 10.49 15.36
CA GLY A 261 -1.77 11.45 15.51
C GLY A 261 -1.13 11.88 14.20
N VAL A 262 -1.52 11.28 13.08
CA VAL A 262 -1.27 11.79 11.72
C VAL A 262 -2.59 11.98 11.00
N ILE A 263 -2.63 12.84 9.99
CA ILE A 263 -3.82 13.11 9.18
C ILE A 263 -3.44 13.06 7.70
N LEU A 264 -4.44 12.74 6.88
CA LEU A 264 -4.25 12.66 5.45
C LEU A 264 -4.22 14.07 4.87
N GLU A 265 -3.18 14.36 4.10
CA GLU A 265 -3.11 15.60 3.34
C GLU A 265 -3.51 15.43 1.88
N ARG A 266 -3.09 14.31 1.28
CA ARG A 266 -3.36 13.97 -0.12
C ARG A 266 -3.25 12.48 -0.33
N ILE A 267 -4.14 11.95 -1.15
CA ILE A 267 -4.04 10.62 -1.74
C ILE A 267 -4.20 10.76 -3.25
N THR A 268 -3.31 10.12 -4.01
CA THR A 268 -3.28 10.17 -5.46
C THR A 268 -3.09 8.76 -5.98
N LEU A 269 -3.89 8.36 -6.96
CA LEU A 269 -3.82 7.07 -7.61
C LEU A 269 -3.49 7.28 -9.08
N GLU A 270 -2.40 6.67 -9.51
CA GLU A 270 -1.89 6.70 -10.88
C GLU A 270 -2.01 5.32 -11.50
N GLU A 271 -2.50 5.26 -12.74
CA GLU A 271 -2.50 4.05 -13.55
C GLU A 271 -1.19 3.92 -14.34
N ARG A 272 -0.68 2.70 -14.45
CA ARG A 272 0.51 2.32 -15.22
C ARG A 272 0.19 1.14 -16.11
N LEU A 273 0.38 1.33 -17.42
CA LEU A 273 0.30 0.24 -18.38
C LEU A 273 1.60 -0.59 -18.40
N LEU A 274 1.50 -1.82 -18.93
CA LEU A 274 2.65 -2.67 -19.24
C LEU A 274 3.68 -1.89 -20.08
N GLY A 275 4.93 -1.82 -19.62
CA GLY A 275 6.04 -1.19 -20.34
C GLY A 275 6.41 0.23 -19.90
N ASP A 276 6.16 0.60 -18.63
CA ASP A 276 6.56 1.86 -17.98
C ASP A 276 5.98 3.16 -18.59
N ALA A 277 5.17 3.07 -19.64
CA ALA A 277 4.43 4.20 -20.17
C ALA A 277 3.31 4.59 -19.19
N VAL A 278 3.50 5.68 -18.44
CA VAL A 278 2.48 6.24 -17.55
C VAL A 278 1.34 6.82 -18.38
N GLN A 279 0.24 6.09 -18.51
CA GLN A 279 -1.02 6.62 -19.04
C GLN A 279 -1.76 7.29 -17.88
N ARG A 280 -1.71 8.63 -17.82
CA ARG A 280 -2.15 9.42 -16.67
C ARG A 280 -3.67 9.49 -16.52
N SER A 281 -4.30 8.37 -16.22
CA SER A 281 -5.57 8.38 -15.50
C SER A 281 -5.26 8.66 -14.03
N LEU A 282 -5.67 9.84 -13.53
CA LEU A 282 -5.31 10.35 -12.21
C LEU A 282 -6.57 10.55 -11.38
N ALA A 283 -6.74 9.78 -10.31
CA ALA A 283 -7.70 10.09 -9.26
C ALA A 283 -6.96 10.73 -8.08
N THR A 284 -7.45 11.85 -7.58
CA THR A 284 -6.85 12.52 -6.41
C THR A 284 -7.94 12.93 -5.45
N ASP A 285 -7.76 12.62 -4.18
CA ASP A 285 -8.55 13.15 -3.07
C ASP A 285 -7.65 14.03 -2.19
N VAL A 286 -8.13 15.25 -1.96
CA VAL A 286 -7.49 16.24 -1.09
C VAL A 286 -8.54 16.61 -0.05
N PRO A 287 -8.47 16.03 1.16
CA PRO A 287 -9.39 16.35 2.23
C PRO A 287 -9.45 17.86 2.48
N ASP A 288 -10.66 18.39 2.73
CA ASP A 288 -10.81 19.78 3.15
C ASP A 288 -9.95 20.03 4.40
N ARG A 289 -9.16 21.10 4.38
CA ARG A 289 -8.26 21.50 5.48
C ARG A 289 -8.99 21.66 6.82
N ARG A 290 -10.31 21.91 6.79
CA ARG A 290 -11.15 22.00 7.98
C ARG A 290 -11.50 20.63 8.55
N THR A 291 -11.79 19.66 7.70
CA THR A 291 -12.09 18.28 8.09
C THR A 291 -10.79 17.49 8.14
N GLN A 292 -10.11 17.50 9.27
CA GLN A 292 -8.97 16.60 9.48
C GLN A 292 -9.47 15.15 9.38
N ARG A 293 -9.17 14.47 8.25
CA ARG A 293 -9.60 13.09 8.00
C ARG A 293 -8.41 12.14 8.17
N LEU A 294 -8.69 11.00 8.80
CA LEU A 294 -7.77 9.87 8.88
C LEU A 294 -7.87 8.96 7.66
N VAL A 295 -9.04 8.96 7.01
CA VAL A 295 -9.37 8.10 5.88
C VAL A 295 -9.37 8.93 4.59
N GLY A 296 -8.64 8.45 3.59
CA GLY A 296 -8.72 8.90 2.20
C GLY A 296 -9.39 7.86 1.33
N HIS A 297 -10.08 8.33 0.30
CA HIS A 297 -10.73 7.46 -0.66
C HIS A 297 -10.51 7.99 -2.08
N VAL A 298 -10.05 7.11 -2.97
CA VAL A 298 -9.95 7.38 -4.40
C VAL A 298 -10.60 6.23 -5.17
N ALA A 299 -11.21 6.55 -6.30
CA ALA A 299 -11.79 5.56 -7.18
C ALA A 299 -11.48 5.90 -8.63
N LEU A 300 -11.20 4.87 -9.43
CA LEU A 300 -10.87 5.01 -10.83
C LEU A 300 -11.36 3.78 -11.60
N ARG A 301 -11.77 3.98 -12.85
CA ARG A 301 -12.04 2.89 -13.78
C ARG A 301 -10.74 2.61 -14.54
N PRO A 302 -10.15 1.41 -14.39
CA PRO A 302 -8.94 1.08 -15.12
C PRO A 302 -9.16 1.13 -16.63
N SER A 303 -8.18 1.64 -17.37
CA SER A 303 -8.20 1.71 -18.83
C SER A 303 -7.91 0.36 -19.50
N ALA A 304 -7.19 -0.53 -18.81
CA ALA A 304 -6.83 -1.85 -19.31
C ALA A 304 -6.84 -2.91 -18.20
N ARG A 305 -7.09 -4.17 -18.57
CA ARG A 305 -7.13 -5.31 -17.65
C ARG A 305 -5.83 -5.54 -16.88
N PHE A 306 -4.70 -5.40 -17.55
CA PHE A 306 -3.38 -5.64 -16.97
C PHE A 306 -2.69 -4.34 -16.55
N ALA A 307 -3.46 -3.26 -16.38
CA ALA A 307 -2.95 -2.06 -15.77
C ALA A 307 -2.58 -2.32 -14.30
N SER A 308 -1.45 -1.76 -13.89
CA SER A 308 -1.04 -1.67 -12.50
C SER A 308 -1.36 -0.27 -11.97
N GLY A 309 -1.52 -0.15 -10.65
CA GLY A 309 -1.78 1.11 -9.98
C GLY A 309 -0.62 1.47 -9.07
N GLU A 310 -0.28 2.75 -8.98
CA GLU A 310 0.56 3.26 -7.89
C GLU A 310 -0.21 4.31 -7.10
N LEU A 311 -0.34 4.04 -5.81
CA LEU A 311 -1.00 4.93 -4.86
C LEU A 311 0.05 5.73 -4.11
N PHE A 312 -0.03 7.05 -4.17
CA PHE A 312 0.79 7.98 -3.40
C PHE A 312 -0.02 8.57 -2.26
N VAL A 313 0.48 8.41 -1.04
CA VAL A 313 -0.18 8.93 0.17
C VAL A 313 0.74 9.93 0.84
N THR A 314 0.24 11.13 1.09
CA THR A 314 0.92 12.18 1.86
C THR A 314 0.25 12.33 3.22
N ALA A 315 1.00 12.02 4.27
CA ALA A 315 0.57 12.17 5.66
C ALA A 315 1.32 13.32 6.35
N ILE A 316 0.61 14.06 7.20
CA ILE A 316 1.16 15.13 8.06
C ILE A 316 0.81 14.86 9.52
N PRO A 317 1.53 15.44 10.51
CA PRO A 317 1.09 15.34 11.90
C PRO A 317 -0.29 15.97 12.07
N ALA A 318 -1.13 15.35 12.90
CA ALA A 318 -2.37 15.97 13.35
C ALA A 318 -2.02 17.27 14.11
N LYS A 319 -2.79 18.35 13.91
CA LYS A 319 -2.54 19.64 14.59
C LYS A 319 -2.94 19.64 16.08
N GLN A 320 -3.28 18.48 16.61
CA GLN A 320 -3.71 18.24 17.99
C GLN A 320 -2.79 17.22 18.68
N GLY A 321 -2.97 16.99 19.97
CA GLY A 321 -2.14 16.07 20.74
C GLY A 321 -0.67 16.50 20.75
N LEU A 322 0.23 15.57 20.39
CA LEU A 322 1.68 15.77 20.45
C LEU A 322 2.19 16.97 19.70
N TYR A 323 1.66 17.24 18.51
CA TYR A 323 2.14 18.38 17.72
C TYR A 323 1.96 19.71 18.48
N ARG A 324 0.76 19.94 19.01
CA ARG A 324 0.43 21.18 19.74
C ARG A 324 1.16 21.22 21.07
N PHE A 325 1.19 20.10 21.79
CA PHE A 325 1.87 19.99 23.07
C PHE A 325 3.38 20.25 22.94
N ALA A 326 4.07 19.58 22.01
CA ALA A 326 5.50 19.78 21.77
C ALA A 326 5.82 21.24 21.42
N LYS A 327 5.02 21.85 20.55
CA LYS A 327 5.20 23.26 20.18
C LYS A 327 5.10 24.19 21.40
N ILE A 328 4.07 24.02 22.23
CA ILE A 328 3.86 24.87 23.42
C ILE A 328 4.96 24.61 24.45
N SER A 329 5.28 23.35 24.75
CA SER A 329 6.28 22.98 25.75
C SER A 329 7.67 23.47 25.38
N ILE A 330 8.11 23.28 24.14
CA ILE A 330 9.42 23.78 23.67
C ILE A 330 9.49 25.31 23.78
N LEU A 331 8.43 26.03 23.37
CA LEU A 331 8.38 27.49 23.49
C LEU A 331 8.37 27.96 24.96
N ALA A 332 7.61 27.30 25.82
CA ALA A 332 7.53 27.62 27.24
C ALA A 332 8.88 27.40 27.94
N VAL A 333 9.54 26.27 27.69
CA VAL A 333 10.88 26.01 28.23
C VAL A 333 11.88 27.03 27.70
N SER A 334 11.85 27.36 26.40
CA SER A 334 12.70 28.43 25.85
C SER A 334 12.49 29.77 26.53
N LEU A 335 11.24 30.15 26.84
CA LEU A 335 10.93 31.39 27.56
C LEU A 335 11.49 31.35 28.99
N VAL A 336 11.38 30.22 29.68
CA VAL A 336 11.96 30.02 31.02
C VAL A 336 13.49 30.15 30.98
N VAL A 337 14.16 29.51 30.01
CA VAL A 337 15.61 29.63 29.84
C VAL A 337 16.01 31.08 29.56
N LEU A 338 15.29 31.78 28.69
CA LEU A 338 15.56 33.18 28.36
C LEU A 338 15.36 34.10 29.57
N ALA A 339 14.27 33.94 30.31
CA ALA A 339 13.99 34.72 31.51
C ALA A 339 15.07 34.49 32.58
N ALA A 340 15.46 33.23 32.79
CA ALA A 340 16.51 32.89 33.74
C ALA A 340 17.88 33.42 33.29
N TRP A 341 18.15 33.47 31.98
CA TRP A 341 19.35 34.12 31.44
C TRP A 341 19.36 35.63 31.67
N PHE A 342 18.20 36.30 31.54
CA PHE A 342 18.06 37.73 31.84
C PHE A 342 18.27 38.05 33.32
N VAL A 343 17.65 37.28 34.22
CA VAL A 343 17.85 37.39 35.68
C VAL A 343 19.33 37.18 36.04
N ARG A 344 20.02 36.28 35.33
CA ARG A 344 21.46 36.04 35.53
C ARG A 344 22.33 37.22 35.09
N LEU A 345 21.96 37.97 34.06
CA LEU A 345 22.76 39.12 33.62
C LEU A 345 22.68 40.30 34.58
N ASP A 346 21.56 40.45 35.28
CA ASP A 346 21.31 41.58 36.18
C ASP A 346 20.91 41.12 37.59
N VAL A 347 21.74 40.26 38.17
CA VAL A 347 21.52 39.70 39.52
C VAL A 347 21.30 40.83 40.54
N THR A 348 22.01 41.94 40.40
CA THR A 348 21.97 43.07 41.33
C THR A 348 20.68 43.87 41.28
N ALA A 349 20.06 44.04 40.11
CA ALA A 349 18.79 44.78 40.02
C ALA A 349 17.59 43.93 40.46
N PHE A 350 17.62 42.62 40.22
CA PHE A 350 16.46 41.77 40.44
C PHE A 350 16.44 41.07 41.80
N ILE A 351 17.58 40.61 42.36
CA ILE A 351 17.57 39.82 43.59
C ILE A 351 18.78 40.12 44.49
N ARG A 352 18.55 40.72 45.67
CA ARG A 352 19.61 41.09 46.63
C ARG A 352 20.25 39.90 47.38
N ARG A 353 19.55 38.76 47.53
CA ARG A 353 20.04 37.46 48.02
C ARG A 353 19.15 36.34 47.48
N VAL A 354 19.72 35.34 46.80
CA VAL A 354 18.97 34.20 46.26
C VAL A 354 19.31 32.96 47.08
N ASP A 355 18.49 32.64 48.08
CA ASP A 355 18.40 31.28 48.58
C ASP A 355 17.39 30.56 47.68
N ILE A 356 17.86 29.65 46.82
CA ILE A 356 16.96 28.87 45.96
C ILE A 356 16.17 27.93 46.88
N PRO A 357 14.83 28.07 46.99
CA PRO A 357 14.06 27.18 47.84
C PRO A 357 14.15 25.75 47.29
N SER A 358 14.41 24.78 48.17
CA SER A 358 14.40 23.34 47.84
C SER A 358 13.20 22.89 46.96
N PRO A 359 11.96 23.40 47.14
CA PRO A 359 10.82 23.05 46.29
C PRO A 359 10.99 23.39 44.79
N SER A 360 11.80 24.38 44.44
CA SER A 360 12.01 24.80 43.04
C SER A 360 12.66 23.70 42.20
N ALA A 361 13.60 22.95 42.79
CA ALA A 361 14.23 21.81 42.11
C ALA A 361 13.22 20.68 41.87
N SER A 362 12.33 20.42 42.83
CA SER A 362 11.27 19.40 42.67
C SER A 362 10.29 19.76 41.55
N ILE A 363 9.88 21.03 41.43
CA ILE A 363 8.99 21.49 40.35
C ILE A 363 9.65 21.31 38.98
N LEU A 364 10.95 21.60 38.87
CA LEU A 364 11.70 21.42 37.63
C LEU A 364 11.83 19.95 37.20
N LEU A 365 11.81 19.00 38.15
CA LEU A 365 11.88 17.56 37.86
C LEU A 365 10.54 16.95 37.42
N ILE A 366 9.41 17.55 37.81
CA ILE A 366 8.07 17.08 37.39
C ILE A 366 7.91 17.16 35.87
N GLY A 367 8.41 18.23 35.25
CA GLY A 367 8.33 18.43 33.79
C GLY A 367 8.97 17.28 32.99
N PRO A 368 10.27 16.98 33.17
CA PRO A 368 10.94 15.85 32.55
C PRO A 368 10.26 14.51 32.82
N ALA A 369 9.82 14.27 34.06
CA ALA A 369 9.15 13.02 34.43
C ALA A 369 7.85 12.80 33.63
N LEU A 370 7.01 13.84 33.50
CA LEU A 370 5.78 13.80 32.71
C LEU A 370 6.08 13.60 31.22
N LEU A 371 7.11 14.26 30.68
CA LEU A 371 7.51 14.12 29.28
C LEU A 371 8.02 12.70 28.98
N LEU A 372 8.90 12.16 29.81
CA LEU A 372 9.48 10.83 29.64
C LEU A 372 8.45 9.71 29.85
N SER A 373 7.58 9.84 30.86
CA SER A 373 6.51 8.87 31.11
C SER A 373 5.53 8.77 29.94
N TRP A 374 5.40 9.82 29.14
CA TRP A 374 4.53 9.80 27.97
C TRP A 374 5.20 9.17 26.74
N PHE A 375 6.53 9.30 26.61
CA PHE A 375 7.29 8.61 25.56
C PHE A 375 7.42 7.10 25.77
N SER A 376 7.25 6.61 26.99
CA SER A 376 7.44 5.20 27.32
C SER A 376 6.25 4.30 26.95
N ARG A 377 5.23 4.80 26.24
CA ARG A 377 3.98 4.07 26.00
C ARG A 377 3.79 3.64 24.54
N ALA A 378 3.51 2.34 24.39
CA ALA A 378 3.04 1.60 23.21
C ALA A 378 4.01 1.44 22.03
N THR A 379 3.90 0.29 21.37
CA THR A 379 4.43 0.08 20.03
C THR A 379 3.65 0.98 19.07
N GLU A 380 4.33 1.90 18.42
CA GLU A 380 3.70 2.82 17.48
C GLU A 380 4.01 2.43 16.04
N HIS A 381 3.11 2.81 15.13
CA HIS A 381 3.36 2.68 13.72
C HIS A 381 4.62 3.45 13.29
N SER A 382 5.45 2.83 12.45
CA SER A 382 6.71 3.42 11.93
C SER A 382 6.49 4.80 11.29
N LEU A 383 5.35 4.99 10.62
CA LEU A 383 4.90 6.27 10.08
C LEU A 383 4.79 7.37 11.14
N ILE A 384 4.18 7.08 12.30
CA ILE A 384 4.04 8.01 13.41
C ILE A 384 5.43 8.33 13.96
N ALA A 385 6.23 7.30 14.26
CA ALA A 385 7.57 7.44 14.80
C ALA A 385 8.43 8.35 13.90
N LYS A 386 8.34 8.18 12.57
CA LYS A 386 9.07 9.00 11.61
C LYS A 386 8.58 10.45 11.55
N ILE A 387 7.27 10.67 11.47
CA ILE A 387 6.69 12.03 11.38
C ILE A 387 6.89 12.80 12.70
N GLN A 388 6.70 12.15 13.84
CA GLN A 388 6.73 12.78 15.16
C GLN A 388 8.12 12.76 15.81
N GLY A 389 9.04 11.91 15.35
CA GLY A 389 10.39 11.75 15.90
C GLY A 389 11.14 13.06 16.16
N PRO A 390 11.21 14.01 15.22
CA PRO A 390 11.85 15.31 15.45
C PRO A 390 11.24 16.10 16.61
N LEU A 391 9.92 16.04 16.80
CA LEU A 391 9.26 16.71 17.92
C LEU A 391 9.61 16.04 19.26
N ARG A 392 9.74 14.71 19.27
CA ARG A 392 10.16 13.96 20.46
C ARG A 392 11.58 14.30 20.85
N LEU A 393 12.47 14.41 19.88
CA LEU A 393 13.84 14.82 20.12
C LEU A 393 13.91 16.24 20.70
N GLY A 394 13.09 17.17 20.19
CA GLY A 394 12.99 18.52 20.76
C GLY A 394 12.47 18.52 22.20
N LEU A 395 11.44 17.72 22.49
CA LEU A 395 10.91 17.55 23.85
C LEU A 395 11.91 16.88 24.80
N LEU A 396 12.65 15.88 24.33
CA LEU A 396 13.71 15.22 25.10
C LEU A 396 14.84 16.20 25.41
N ALA A 397 15.25 17.02 24.44
CA ALA A 397 16.23 18.07 24.66
C ALA A 397 15.74 19.08 25.72
N SER A 398 14.49 19.53 25.65
CA SER A 398 13.90 20.41 26.68
C SER A 398 13.80 19.73 28.05
N ALA A 399 13.47 18.44 28.11
CA ALA A 399 13.47 17.68 29.36
C ALA A 399 14.88 17.59 29.97
N THR A 400 15.90 17.30 29.17
CA THR A 400 17.31 17.28 29.59
C THR A 400 17.75 18.65 30.11
N VAL A 401 17.29 19.74 29.47
CA VAL A 401 17.59 21.11 29.91
C VAL A 401 17.00 21.40 31.29
N LEU A 402 15.72 21.09 31.50
CA LEU A 402 15.06 21.27 32.80
C LEU A 402 15.71 20.42 33.90
N LEU A 403 16.05 19.16 33.58
CA LEU A 403 16.77 18.27 34.50
C LEU A 403 18.15 18.84 34.85
N GLY A 404 18.90 19.32 33.84
CA GLY A 404 20.19 19.97 34.04
C GLY A 404 20.09 21.18 34.98
N PHE A 405 19.08 22.03 34.79
CA PHE A 405 18.84 23.16 35.69
C PHE A 405 18.48 22.72 37.11
N ALA A 406 17.66 21.68 37.26
CA ALA A 406 17.31 21.14 38.58
C ALA A 406 18.55 20.63 39.33
N VAL A 407 19.44 19.90 38.65
CA VAL A 407 20.69 19.38 39.23
C VAL A 407 21.62 20.53 39.62
N LEU A 408 21.82 21.50 38.73
CA LEU A 408 22.65 22.67 39.02
C LEU A 408 22.10 23.49 40.19
N ALA A 409 20.77 23.62 40.31
CA ALA A 409 20.14 24.31 41.42
C ALA A 409 20.27 23.56 42.76
N ALA A 410 20.36 22.23 42.73
CA ALA A 410 20.43 21.38 43.92
C ALA A 410 21.87 21.19 44.44
N VAL A 411 22.88 21.30 43.58
CA VAL A 411 24.28 21.00 43.91
C VAL A 411 25.14 22.26 43.83
N PRO A 412 25.85 22.65 44.91
CA PRO A 412 26.78 23.77 44.84
C PRO A 412 27.95 23.42 43.90
N VAL A 413 28.15 24.25 42.87
CA VAL A 413 29.21 24.07 41.86
C VAL A 413 30.11 25.30 41.80
N THR A 414 31.33 25.12 41.28
CA THR A 414 32.26 26.24 41.08
C THR A 414 31.72 27.22 40.03
N PRO A 415 32.11 28.51 40.07
CA PRO A 415 31.64 29.51 39.11
C PRO A 415 31.91 29.17 37.64
N VAL A 416 33.03 28.51 37.36
CA VAL A 416 33.41 28.06 36.01
C VAL A 416 32.45 26.98 35.51
N VAL A 417 32.19 25.96 36.34
CA VAL A 417 31.24 24.89 36.01
C VAL A 417 29.84 25.46 35.81
N TRP A 418 29.42 26.38 36.68
CA TRP A 418 28.14 27.07 36.56
C TRP A 418 28.04 27.83 35.22
N ALA A 419 29.05 28.61 34.83
CA ALA A 419 29.05 29.34 33.57
C ALA A 419 29.03 28.41 32.35
N GLY A 420 29.87 27.37 32.34
CA GLY A 420 29.92 26.38 31.25
C GLY A 420 28.60 25.63 31.10
N ALA A 421 27.99 25.19 32.20
CA ALA A 421 26.73 24.46 32.16
C ALA A 421 25.60 25.30 31.58
N TRP A 422 25.50 26.58 31.94
CA TRP A 422 24.51 27.49 31.34
C TRP A 422 24.67 27.63 29.82
N LEU A 423 25.90 27.74 29.32
CA LEU A 423 26.17 27.83 27.89
C LEU A 423 25.71 26.55 27.18
N VAL A 424 26.05 25.38 27.74
CA VAL A 424 25.64 24.08 27.19
C VAL A 424 24.11 23.92 27.19
N LEU A 425 23.45 24.15 28.33
CA LEU A 425 22.00 23.99 28.44
C LEU A 425 21.25 24.96 27.51
N THR A 426 21.72 26.19 27.39
CA THR A 426 21.15 27.17 26.44
C THR A 426 21.36 26.73 25.00
N ALA A 427 22.54 26.23 24.64
CA ALA A 427 22.81 25.72 23.29
C ALA A 427 21.91 24.52 22.94
N VAL A 428 21.67 23.60 23.88
CA VAL A 428 20.74 22.47 23.70
C VAL A 428 19.31 22.97 23.49
N GLN A 429 18.83 23.93 24.29
CA GLN A 429 17.49 24.48 24.11
C GLN A 429 17.33 25.27 22.80
N CYS A 430 18.34 26.04 22.40
CA CYS A 430 18.38 26.70 21.10
C CYS A 430 18.29 25.67 19.96
N SER A 431 18.98 24.55 20.08
CA SER A 431 18.92 23.45 19.11
C SER A 431 17.52 22.84 19.02
N ALA A 432 16.83 22.65 20.15
CA ALA A 432 15.43 22.20 20.18
C ALA A 432 14.48 23.20 19.50
N LEU A 433 14.69 24.50 19.71
CA LEU A 433 13.89 25.55 19.08
C LEU A 433 14.14 25.62 17.56
N LEU A 434 15.40 25.51 17.13
CA LEU A 434 15.76 25.44 15.70
C LEU A 434 15.16 24.20 15.03
N LEU A 435 15.16 23.05 15.72
CA LEU A 435 14.53 21.83 15.23
C LEU A 435 13.02 22.01 15.06
N LEU A 436 12.34 22.63 16.04
CA LEU A 436 10.92 22.96 15.93
C LEU A 436 10.65 23.94 14.78
N ALA A 437 11.48 24.97 14.61
CA ALA A 437 11.35 25.94 13.53
C ALA A 437 11.54 25.27 12.16
N TYR A 438 12.57 24.43 12.02
CA TYR A 438 12.82 23.62 10.82
C TYR A 438 11.62 22.70 10.50
N TYR A 439 11.11 22.01 11.51
CA TYR A 439 9.97 21.11 11.38
C TYR A 439 8.68 21.86 10.99
N ALA A 440 8.37 22.99 11.64
CA ALA A 440 7.16 23.76 11.41
C ALA A 440 7.16 24.49 10.05
N SER A 441 8.29 25.13 9.71
CA SER A 441 8.44 25.97 8.50
C SER A 441 8.38 25.19 7.19
N ASP A 442 8.38 23.86 7.24
CA ASP A 442 8.38 23.03 6.03
C ASP A 442 9.61 23.24 5.14
N PHE A 443 10.72 23.68 5.75
CA PHE A 443 11.88 24.22 5.03
C PHE A 443 12.44 23.23 4.00
N GLY A 444 12.34 21.92 4.26
CA GLY A 444 12.72 20.87 3.32
C GLY A 444 12.01 20.96 1.97
N ARG A 445 10.75 21.42 1.92
CA ARG A 445 10.03 21.59 0.65
C ARG A 445 10.52 22.81 -0.13
N TRP A 446 10.89 23.87 0.57
CA TRP A 446 11.50 25.05 -0.04
C TRP A 446 12.85 24.69 -0.67
N ILE A 447 13.71 23.95 0.05
CA ILE A 447 14.99 23.44 -0.48
C ILE A 447 14.77 22.50 -1.67
N LYS A 448 13.83 21.54 -1.60
CA LYS A 448 13.56 20.62 -2.73
C LYS A 448 13.04 21.37 -3.96
N ARG A 449 12.18 22.38 -3.79
CA ARG A 449 11.74 23.24 -4.91
C ARG A 449 12.91 24.02 -5.52
N ILE A 450 13.83 24.53 -4.71
CA ILE A 450 15.04 25.22 -5.19
C ILE A 450 15.92 24.24 -5.97
N LYS A 451 16.22 23.07 -5.42
CA LYS A 451 17.02 22.04 -6.11
C LYS A 451 16.38 21.59 -7.42
N TRP A 452 15.05 21.43 -7.45
CA TRP A 452 14.35 21.07 -8.69
C TRP A 452 14.41 22.19 -9.72
N ARG A 453 14.21 23.46 -9.33
CA ARG A 453 14.37 24.62 -10.22
C ARG A 453 15.79 24.75 -10.76
N LEU A 454 16.81 24.46 -9.95
CA LEU A 454 18.21 24.46 -10.37
C LEU A 454 18.56 23.30 -11.32
N LYS A 455 17.81 22.19 -11.30
CA LYS A 455 17.99 21.07 -12.24
C LYS A 455 17.15 21.20 -13.51
N ALA A 456 16.02 21.88 -13.46
CA ALA A 456 15.09 22.05 -14.59
C ALA A 456 15.49 23.20 -15.53
N ASN A 457 16.36 24.11 -15.08
CA ASN A 457 17.00 25.13 -15.91
C ASN A 457 18.53 24.87 -15.90
N PRO A 458 19.03 23.93 -16.72
CA PRO A 458 20.47 23.73 -16.89
C PRO A 458 21.16 24.95 -17.51
#